data_AF-A0A2V7VGJ6-F1
#
_entry.id   AF-A0A2V7VGJ6-F1
#
_cell.length_a   1.000
_cell.length_b   1.000
_cell.length_c   1.000
_cell.angle_alpha   90.00
_cell.angle_beta   90.00
_cell.angle_gamma   90.00
#
_symmetry.space_group_name_H-M   'P 1'
#
loop_
_entity.id
_entity.type
_entity.pdbx_description
1 polymer ?
#
loop_
_entity_poly.entity_id
_entity_poly.type
_entity_poly.pdbx_seq_one_letter_code
_entity_poly.pdbx_strand_id
1 'polypeptide(L)'
;MIEPRALIAPLRRIHEEIRAAVVQACEDAAAGDLARVAHEGEGDTIYAVDRVSEERLAALVERELGSFGPIVLVAEGLPGGRVVLPAGRSEAEAALRVLVDPIDGTRGLMYQKRSAWILTGVAPNRGPGTRLRDVVAAVQTEVPLVKQHLADTLWAVRGEGAGAERFNRLTGERTPLRLRPSGAPTIAHGFAMVARFFPGARDELAAIDEEIVAAALGPVRPQYISTGGQLYELMAGHDRFVADLRPLLESVLARRGLALGICCHPYDLATELIAREAGLVVTDHRGAPLDAPLDVEADLAWVGYANQAIRAQVEPLLQAALRRRGLM
;
A
#
# COMPACT_ATOMS: atom_id res chain seq x y z
N MET A 1 -25.29 -19.47 -20.37
CA MET A 1 -24.09 -19.49 -19.51
C MET A 1 -23.29 -18.25 -19.87
N ILE A 2 -22.95 -17.40 -18.90
CA ILE A 2 -22.18 -16.17 -19.17
C ILE A 2 -20.75 -16.56 -19.51
N GLU A 3 -20.24 -16.10 -20.65
CA GLU A 3 -18.85 -16.29 -21.06
C GLU A 3 -17.95 -15.37 -20.22
N PRO A 4 -17.07 -15.90 -19.34
CA PRO A 4 -16.31 -15.06 -18.41
C PRO A 4 -15.43 -14.01 -19.08
N ARG A 5 -14.87 -14.33 -20.26
CA ARG A 5 -14.05 -13.41 -21.06
C ARG A 5 -14.81 -12.15 -21.48
N ALA A 6 -16.13 -12.25 -21.72
CA ALA A 6 -16.96 -11.11 -22.10
C ALA A 6 -17.09 -10.07 -20.97
N LEU A 7 -16.77 -10.41 -19.72
CA LEU A 7 -16.82 -9.51 -18.57
C LEU A 7 -15.62 -8.55 -18.52
N ILE A 8 -14.48 -8.88 -19.14
CA ILE A 8 -13.24 -8.12 -18.96
C ILE A 8 -13.33 -6.69 -19.50
N ALA A 9 -13.83 -6.52 -20.73
CA ALA A 9 -13.91 -5.19 -21.34
C ALA A 9 -14.87 -4.25 -20.59
N PRO A 10 -16.09 -4.68 -20.19
CA PRO A 10 -16.96 -3.90 -19.31
C PRO A 10 -16.30 -3.52 -17.97
N LEU A 11 -15.68 -4.48 -17.28
CA LEU A 11 -15.01 -4.23 -16.00
C LEU A 11 -13.89 -3.20 -16.12
N ARG A 12 -13.11 -3.28 -17.20
CA ARG A 12 -12.06 -2.30 -17.48
C ARG A 12 -12.62 -0.89 -17.67
N ARG A 13 -13.76 -0.73 -18.37
CA ARG A 13 -14.40 0.59 -18.53
C ARG A 13 -14.86 1.17 -17.18
N ILE A 14 -15.45 0.35 -16.31
CA ILE A 14 -15.80 0.76 -14.94
C ILE A 14 -14.55 1.29 -14.21
N HIS A 15 -13.47 0.51 -14.23
CA HIS A 15 -12.21 0.88 -13.56
C HIS A 15 -11.56 2.13 -14.17
N GLU A 16 -11.61 2.29 -15.49
CA GLU A 16 -11.06 3.47 -16.18
C GLU A 16 -11.78 4.75 -15.76
N GLU A 17 -13.12 4.72 -15.65
CA GLU A 17 -13.92 5.85 -15.18
C GLU A 17 -13.67 6.15 -13.71
N ILE A 18 -13.61 5.14 -12.84
CA ILE A 18 -13.29 5.32 -11.42
C ILE A 18 -11.88 5.91 -11.27
N ARG A 19 -10.86 5.34 -11.93
CA ARG A 19 -9.49 5.85 -11.89
C ARG A 19 -9.43 7.30 -12.32
N ALA A 20 -10.08 7.65 -13.43
CA ALA A 20 -10.08 9.03 -13.93
C ALA A 20 -10.70 10.00 -12.90
N ALA A 21 -11.83 9.63 -12.30
CA ALA A 21 -12.50 10.44 -11.29
C ALA A 21 -11.63 10.61 -10.02
N VAL A 22 -11.01 9.53 -9.53
CA VAL A 22 -10.16 9.56 -8.34
C VAL A 22 -8.88 10.38 -8.58
N VAL A 23 -8.23 10.20 -9.73
CA VAL A 23 -7.04 10.99 -10.08
C VAL A 23 -7.39 12.47 -10.19
N GLN A 24 -8.51 12.81 -10.85
CA GLN A 24 -8.97 14.20 -10.94
C GLN A 24 -9.21 14.80 -9.55
N ALA A 25 -9.87 14.06 -8.65
CA ALA A 25 -10.07 14.50 -7.27
C ALA A 25 -8.74 14.70 -6.52
N CYS A 26 -7.72 13.88 -6.82
CA CYS A 26 -6.36 14.05 -6.28
C CYS A 26 -5.65 15.31 -6.80
N GLU A 27 -5.91 15.70 -8.04
CA GLU A 27 -5.31 16.89 -8.65
C GLU A 27 -5.99 18.19 -8.19
N ASP A 28 -7.30 18.15 -7.97
CA ASP A 28 -8.08 19.32 -7.55
C ASP A 28 -7.95 19.64 -6.05
N ALA A 29 -7.54 18.68 -5.24
CA ALA A 29 -7.43 18.86 -3.79
C ALA A 29 -6.17 19.63 -3.38
N ALA A 30 -6.33 20.58 -2.45
CA ALA A 30 -5.20 21.12 -1.72
C ALA A 30 -4.61 20.05 -0.78
N ALA A 31 -3.30 20.12 -0.52
CA ALA A 31 -2.61 19.19 0.37
C ALA A 31 -3.31 19.09 1.73
N GLY A 32 -3.90 17.93 2.03
CA GLY A 32 -4.60 17.65 3.30
C GLY A 32 -6.12 17.57 3.23
N ASP A 33 -6.77 18.04 2.16
CA ASP A 33 -8.25 18.02 2.06
C ASP A 33 -8.80 16.60 1.84
N LEU A 34 -8.08 15.76 1.09
CA LEU A 34 -8.42 14.34 0.91
C LEU A 34 -8.17 13.50 2.16
N ALA A 35 -7.37 14.01 3.11
CA ALA A 35 -7.08 13.35 4.36
C ALA A 35 -8.20 13.46 5.40
N ARG A 36 -9.24 14.26 5.10
CA ARG A 36 -10.36 14.49 6.02
C ARG A 36 -11.27 13.26 6.06
N VAL A 37 -11.56 12.82 7.29
CA VAL A 37 -12.52 11.74 7.55
C VAL A 37 -13.90 12.19 7.09
N ALA A 38 -14.53 11.41 6.22
CA ALA A 38 -15.86 11.69 5.69
C ALA A 38 -16.96 10.99 6.50
N HIS A 39 -16.70 9.78 7.03
CA HIS A 39 -17.58 9.03 7.94
C HIS A 39 -16.83 7.89 8.65
N GLU A 40 -17.27 7.49 9.86
CA GLU A 40 -16.87 6.24 10.51
C GLU A 40 -18.04 5.24 10.42
N GLY A 41 -17.88 4.15 9.65
CA GLY A 41 -18.89 3.09 9.47
C GLY A 41 -18.47 1.75 10.06
N GLU A 42 -19.23 0.67 9.81
CA GLU A 42 -18.95 -0.70 10.30
C GLU A 42 -17.66 -1.35 9.71
N GLY A 43 -16.93 -0.64 8.83
CA GLY A 43 -15.66 -1.03 8.20
C GLY A 43 -14.49 -0.08 8.51
N ASP A 44 -13.53 0.06 7.59
CA ASP A 44 -12.42 1.03 7.76
C ASP A 44 -12.94 2.49 7.70
N THR A 45 -12.13 3.44 8.17
CA THR A 45 -12.46 4.87 8.12
C THR A 45 -12.64 5.34 6.66
N ILE A 46 -13.83 5.84 6.31
CA ILE A 46 -14.14 6.33 4.96
C ILE A 46 -13.64 7.77 4.82
N TYR A 47 -12.80 8.03 3.81
CA TYR A 47 -12.24 9.34 3.53
C TYR A 47 -12.94 10.00 2.33
N ALA A 48 -12.68 11.29 2.12
CA ALA A 48 -13.32 12.05 1.04
C ALA A 48 -13.06 11.46 -0.36
N VAL A 49 -11.92 10.79 -0.56
CA VAL A 49 -11.56 10.17 -1.83
C VAL A 49 -12.42 8.95 -2.17
N ASP A 50 -12.87 8.17 -1.18
CA ASP A 50 -13.65 6.96 -1.39
C ASP A 50 -15.05 7.26 -1.95
N ARG A 51 -15.66 8.36 -1.48
CA ARG A 51 -17.00 8.79 -1.93
C ARG A 51 -17.09 9.06 -3.43
N VAL A 52 -16.01 9.54 -4.04
CA VAL A 52 -15.95 9.82 -5.48
C VAL A 52 -16.24 8.55 -6.29
N SER A 53 -15.76 7.41 -5.81
CA SER A 53 -15.94 6.10 -6.43
C SER A 53 -17.26 5.46 -6.03
N GLU A 54 -17.63 5.50 -4.75
CA GLU A 54 -18.84 4.87 -4.21
C GLU A 54 -20.13 5.40 -4.85
N GLU A 55 -20.26 6.72 -5.00
CA GLU A 55 -21.46 7.37 -5.58
C GLU A 55 -21.73 6.93 -7.03
N ARG A 56 -20.69 6.49 -7.73
CA ARG A 56 -20.75 6.11 -9.15
C ARG A 56 -20.83 4.59 -9.33
N LEU A 57 -20.29 3.82 -8.40
CA LEU A 57 -20.03 2.39 -8.57
C LEU A 57 -21.28 1.61 -8.98
N ALA A 58 -22.39 1.77 -8.27
CA ALA A 58 -23.63 1.04 -8.56
C ALA A 58 -24.16 1.35 -9.98
N ALA A 59 -24.16 2.63 -10.37
CA ALA A 59 -24.61 3.06 -11.70
C ALA A 59 -23.69 2.54 -12.82
N LEU A 60 -22.37 2.56 -12.60
CA LEU A 60 -21.40 2.02 -13.55
C LEU A 60 -21.55 0.52 -13.73
N VAL A 61 -21.70 -0.23 -12.62
CA VAL A 61 -21.89 -1.68 -12.64
C VAL A 61 -23.19 -2.04 -13.36
N GLU A 62 -24.30 -1.36 -13.04
CA GLU A 62 -25.59 -1.61 -13.69
C GLU A 62 -25.50 -1.32 -15.20
N ARG A 63 -24.88 -0.20 -15.59
CA ARG A 63 -24.72 0.19 -16.99
C ARG A 63 -23.86 -0.79 -17.79
N GLU A 64 -22.70 -1.17 -17.26
CA GLU A 64 -21.70 -1.95 -18.00
C GLU A 64 -21.96 -3.46 -17.95
N LEU A 65 -22.51 -3.97 -16.84
CA LEU A 65 -22.71 -5.40 -16.63
C LEU A 65 -24.19 -5.83 -16.66
N GLY A 66 -25.15 -4.91 -16.67
CA GLY A 66 -26.58 -5.25 -16.62
C GLY A 66 -27.07 -6.12 -17.78
N SER A 67 -26.38 -6.12 -18.93
CA SER A 67 -26.68 -6.99 -20.07
C SER A 67 -26.43 -8.48 -19.78
N PHE A 68 -25.65 -8.80 -18.74
CA PHE A 68 -25.40 -10.18 -18.29
C PHE A 68 -26.49 -10.70 -17.33
N GLY A 69 -27.50 -9.88 -17.00
CA GLY A 69 -28.59 -10.19 -16.08
C GLY A 69 -28.44 -9.47 -14.74
N PRO A 70 -29.35 -9.72 -13.78
CA PRO A 70 -29.28 -9.06 -12.48
C PRO A 70 -28.00 -9.43 -11.72
N ILE A 71 -27.50 -8.51 -10.91
CA ILE A 71 -26.20 -8.58 -10.25
C ILE A 71 -26.40 -8.33 -8.76
N VAL A 72 -25.75 -9.13 -7.92
CA VAL A 72 -25.49 -8.74 -6.53
C VAL A 72 -24.12 -8.06 -6.50
N LEU A 73 -24.12 -6.75 -6.33
CA LEU A 73 -22.91 -5.96 -6.12
C LEU A 73 -22.58 -5.97 -4.63
N VAL A 74 -21.35 -6.34 -4.29
CA VAL A 74 -20.79 -6.35 -2.94
C VAL A 74 -19.59 -5.42 -2.95
N ALA A 75 -19.59 -4.41 -2.10
CA ALA A 75 -18.47 -3.47 -2.01
C ALA A 75 -18.43 -2.80 -0.63
N GLU A 76 -17.22 -2.39 -0.24
CA GLU A 76 -17.05 -1.47 0.88
C GLU A 76 -17.76 -0.13 0.58
N GLY A 77 -18.26 0.54 1.62
CA GLY A 77 -18.96 1.82 1.50
C GLY A 77 -20.45 1.74 1.12
N LEU A 78 -20.92 0.62 0.58
CA LEU A 78 -22.35 0.44 0.28
C LEU A 78 -23.18 0.23 1.57
N PRO A 79 -24.40 0.78 1.67
CA PRO A 79 -25.31 0.47 2.77
C PRO A 79 -25.56 -1.04 2.90
N GLY A 80 -25.22 -1.63 4.05
CA GLY A 80 -25.32 -3.07 4.27
C GLY A 80 -24.30 -3.93 3.49
N GLY A 81 -23.28 -3.29 2.91
CA GLY A 81 -22.17 -3.92 2.17
C GLY A 81 -22.54 -4.54 0.82
N ARG A 82 -23.80 -4.38 0.37
CA ARG A 82 -24.27 -4.96 -0.90
C ARG A 82 -25.56 -4.33 -1.41
N VAL A 83 -25.79 -4.43 -2.72
CA VAL A 83 -27.03 -4.02 -3.40
C VAL A 83 -27.32 -4.96 -4.57
N VAL A 84 -28.60 -5.13 -4.91
CA VAL A 84 -29.02 -5.87 -6.11
C VAL A 84 -29.34 -4.88 -7.22
N LEU A 85 -28.77 -5.13 -8.41
CA LEU A 85 -28.92 -4.30 -9.61
C LEU A 85 -29.60 -5.12 -10.73
N PRO A 86 -30.57 -4.56 -11.47
CA PRO A 86 -31.24 -3.28 -11.20
C PRO A 86 -32.06 -3.35 -9.90
N ALA A 87 -32.39 -2.18 -9.35
CA ALA A 87 -33.21 -2.08 -8.15
C ALA A 87 -34.57 -2.80 -8.30
N GLY A 88 -35.06 -3.39 -7.21
CA GLY A 88 -36.33 -4.13 -7.18
C GLY A 88 -36.24 -5.61 -7.56
N ARG A 89 -35.05 -6.11 -7.93
CA ARG A 89 -34.79 -7.55 -8.12
C ARG A 89 -34.38 -8.24 -6.82
N SER A 90 -34.59 -9.55 -6.75
CA SER A 90 -34.11 -10.38 -5.65
C SER A 90 -32.69 -10.89 -5.88
N GLU A 91 -31.96 -11.18 -4.80
CA GLU A 91 -30.63 -11.83 -4.90
C GLU A 91 -30.69 -13.20 -5.61
N ALA A 92 -31.84 -13.89 -5.59
CA ALA A 92 -32.00 -15.20 -6.22
C ALA A 92 -32.10 -15.12 -7.75
N GLU A 93 -32.56 -13.99 -8.29
CA GLU A 93 -32.64 -13.75 -9.73
C GLU A 93 -31.29 -13.32 -10.33
N ALA A 94 -30.33 -12.93 -9.50
CA ALA A 94 -29.04 -12.46 -9.98
C ALA A 94 -28.24 -13.59 -10.62
N ALA A 95 -27.69 -13.33 -11.80
CA ALA A 95 -26.80 -14.25 -12.50
C ALA A 95 -25.37 -14.17 -11.93
N LEU A 96 -24.97 -12.99 -11.45
CA LEU A 96 -23.61 -12.68 -11.02
C LEU A 96 -23.57 -12.14 -9.59
N ARG A 97 -22.46 -12.41 -8.92
CA ARG A 97 -21.98 -11.68 -7.74
C ARG A 97 -20.69 -10.97 -8.11
N VAL A 98 -20.67 -9.65 -7.93
CA VAL A 98 -19.54 -8.78 -8.26
C VAL A 98 -19.01 -8.21 -6.95
N LEU A 99 -17.79 -8.58 -6.57
CA LEU A 99 -17.10 -8.05 -5.40
C LEU A 99 -16.14 -6.95 -5.85
N VAL A 100 -16.29 -5.75 -5.29
CA VAL A 100 -15.49 -4.58 -5.66
C VAL A 100 -14.89 -3.94 -4.41
N ASP A 101 -13.58 -3.66 -4.47
CA ASP A 101 -12.97 -2.63 -3.65
C ASP A 101 -12.73 -1.41 -4.57
N PRO A 102 -13.47 -0.30 -4.36
CA PRO A 102 -13.35 0.86 -5.23
C PRO A 102 -11.99 1.53 -5.13
N ILE A 103 -11.31 1.48 -3.97
CA ILE A 103 -9.98 2.06 -3.73
C ILE A 103 -9.24 1.27 -2.63
N ASP A 104 -8.53 0.21 -3.01
CA ASP A 104 -7.58 -0.47 -2.14
C ASP A 104 -6.30 0.36 -1.99
N GLY A 105 -5.96 0.74 -0.76
CA GLY A 105 -4.80 1.59 -0.47
C GLY A 105 -5.10 3.08 -0.33
N THR A 106 -6.36 3.44 -0.06
CA THR A 106 -6.85 4.82 0.19
C THR A 106 -5.88 5.69 0.99
N ARG A 107 -5.41 5.23 2.15
CA ARG A 107 -4.48 6.00 2.99
C ARG A 107 -3.16 6.33 2.29
N GLY A 108 -2.61 5.41 1.51
CA GLY A 108 -1.39 5.63 0.74
C GLY A 108 -1.59 6.68 -0.35
N LEU A 109 -2.74 6.64 -1.02
CA LEU A 109 -3.10 7.58 -2.08
C LEU A 109 -3.39 8.98 -1.53
N MET A 110 -4.11 9.11 -0.41
CA MET A 110 -4.43 10.41 0.20
C MET A 110 -3.19 11.22 0.56
N TYR A 111 -2.13 10.53 1.00
CA TYR A 111 -0.83 11.14 1.28
C TYR A 111 0.11 11.14 0.08
N GLN A 112 -0.37 10.77 -1.12
CA GLN A 112 0.47 10.68 -2.34
C GLN A 112 1.76 9.86 -2.13
N LYS A 113 1.70 8.86 -1.25
CA LYS A 113 2.82 8.02 -0.80
C LYS A 113 2.95 6.75 -1.63
N ARG A 114 1.82 6.12 -1.96
CA ARG A 114 1.76 4.91 -2.80
C ARG A 114 0.51 4.95 -3.68
N SER A 115 0.62 4.39 -4.88
CA SER A 115 -0.55 4.13 -5.72
C SER A 115 -1.57 3.29 -4.97
N ALA A 116 -2.84 3.54 -5.25
CA ALA A 116 -3.96 2.68 -4.84
C ALA A 116 -4.39 1.79 -6.01
N TRP A 117 -5.38 0.92 -5.78
CA TRP A 117 -5.87 -0.02 -6.78
C TRP A 117 -7.39 -0.12 -6.74
N ILE A 118 -8.02 -0.21 -7.89
CA ILE A 118 -9.43 -0.60 -8.00
C ILE A 118 -9.44 -2.11 -8.23
N LEU A 119 -10.15 -2.87 -7.41
CA LEU A 119 -10.16 -4.33 -7.45
C LEU A 119 -11.58 -4.83 -7.74
N THR A 120 -11.74 -5.66 -8.77
CA THR A 120 -13.03 -6.34 -9.01
C THR A 120 -12.83 -7.83 -9.29
N GLY A 121 -13.61 -8.66 -8.59
CA GLY A 121 -13.77 -10.08 -8.88
C GLY A 121 -15.23 -10.43 -9.17
N VAL A 122 -15.48 -11.19 -10.23
CA VAL A 122 -16.84 -11.61 -10.64
C VAL A 122 -16.98 -13.12 -10.55
N ALA A 123 -18.03 -13.58 -9.88
CA ALA A 123 -18.39 -14.99 -9.76
C ALA A 123 -19.84 -15.24 -10.21
N PRO A 124 -20.16 -16.44 -10.72
CA PRO A 124 -21.56 -16.87 -10.84
C PRO A 124 -22.24 -16.82 -9.48
N ASN A 125 -23.48 -16.35 -9.43
CA ASN A 125 -24.22 -16.28 -8.19
C ASN A 125 -24.61 -17.69 -7.70
N ARG A 126 -24.06 -18.10 -6.55
CA ARG A 126 -24.42 -19.32 -5.82
C ARG A 126 -25.10 -19.01 -4.50
N GLY A 127 -25.78 -17.86 -4.43
CA GLY A 127 -26.37 -17.32 -3.22
C GLY A 127 -25.31 -17.09 -2.12
N PRO A 128 -25.68 -17.19 -0.84
CA PRO A 128 -24.76 -17.07 0.29
C PRO A 128 -23.59 -18.07 0.28
N GLY A 129 -23.64 -19.09 -0.58
CA GLY A 129 -22.58 -20.08 -0.79
C GLY A 129 -21.46 -19.62 -1.73
N THR A 130 -21.58 -18.46 -2.38
CA THR A 130 -20.56 -17.92 -3.29
C THR A 130 -19.26 -17.58 -2.53
N ARG A 131 -18.11 -17.96 -3.07
CA ARG A 131 -16.79 -17.78 -2.44
C ARG A 131 -15.78 -17.16 -3.41
N LEU A 132 -14.67 -16.63 -2.89
CA LEU A 132 -13.55 -16.12 -3.70
C LEU A 132 -13.04 -17.15 -4.72
N ARG A 133 -13.02 -18.44 -4.35
CA ARG A 133 -12.64 -19.54 -5.26
C ARG A 133 -13.57 -19.70 -6.46
N ASP A 134 -14.71 -19.01 -6.50
CA ASP A 134 -15.69 -19.07 -7.59
C ASP A 134 -15.52 -17.93 -8.59
N VAL A 135 -14.59 -16.99 -8.35
CA VAL A 135 -14.30 -15.87 -9.26
C VAL A 135 -13.84 -16.41 -10.62
N VAL A 136 -14.54 -16.04 -11.69
CA VAL A 136 -14.27 -16.47 -13.07
C VAL A 136 -13.59 -15.40 -13.91
N ALA A 137 -13.73 -14.14 -13.53
CA ALA A 137 -13.11 -12.98 -14.16
C ALA A 137 -12.69 -11.96 -13.10
N ALA A 138 -11.53 -11.32 -13.27
CA ALA A 138 -11.04 -10.28 -12.38
C ALA A 138 -10.33 -9.17 -13.14
N VAL A 139 -10.43 -7.95 -12.63
CA VAL A 139 -9.69 -6.77 -13.11
C VAL A 139 -9.09 -6.05 -11.90
N GLN A 140 -7.87 -5.56 -12.06
CA GLN A 140 -7.17 -4.73 -11.09
C GLN A 140 -6.55 -3.55 -11.83
N THR A 141 -6.84 -2.32 -11.40
CA THR A 141 -6.38 -1.11 -12.09
C THR A 141 -5.69 -0.17 -11.12
N GLU A 142 -4.47 0.24 -11.45
CA GLU A 142 -3.70 1.18 -10.65
C GLU A 142 -4.34 2.56 -10.69
N VAL A 143 -4.47 3.18 -9.52
CA VAL A 143 -4.72 4.61 -9.34
C VAL A 143 -3.37 5.26 -9.02
N PRO A 144 -2.73 5.92 -10.00
CA PRO A 144 -1.38 6.45 -9.82
C PRO A 144 -1.36 7.66 -8.88
N LEU A 145 -0.19 7.95 -8.34
CA LEU A 145 0.09 9.26 -7.73
C LEU A 145 -0.03 10.36 -8.78
N VAL A 146 -0.34 11.59 -8.36
CA VAL A 146 -0.42 12.77 -9.25
C VAL A 146 0.88 12.97 -10.04
N LYS A 147 2.04 12.79 -9.38
CA LYS A 147 3.37 12.86 -10.01
C LYS A 147 3.68 11.73 -10.99
N GLN A 148 2.87 10.66 -11.00
CA GLN A 148 3.07 9.47 -11.82
C GLN A 148 2.13 9.52 -13.04
N HIS A 149 2.70 9.36 -14.24
CA HIS A 149 1.94 9.43 -15.49
C HIS A 149 1.66 8.08 -16.16
N LEU A 150 2.23 6.98 -15.64
CA LEU A 150 1.99 5.63 -16.12
C LEU A 150 1.16 4.88 -15.07
N ALA A 151 0.17 4.11 -15.51
CA ALA A 151 -0.67 3.31 -14.63
C ALA A 151 -0.91 1.94 -15.25
N ASP A 152 -0.79 0.88 -14.46
CA ASP A 152 -0.97 -0.49 -14.95
C ASP A 152 -2.42 -0.97 -14.77
N THR A 153 -2.89 -1.80 -15.71
CA THR A 153 -4.18 -2.50 -15.62
C THR A 153 -3.97 -3.97 -15.89
N LEU A 154 -4.43 -4.79 -14.96
CA LEU A 154 -4.31 -6.25 -14.97
C LEU A 154 -5.70 -6.87 -15.09
N TRP A 155 -5.76 -8.04 -15.72
CA TRP A 155 -6.97 -8.84 -15.73
C TRP A 155 -6.67 -10.32 -15.83
N ALA A 156 -7.62 -11.16 -15.43
CA ALA A 156 -7.54 -12.60 -15.59
C ALA A 156 -8.92 -13.19 -15.88
N VAL A 157 -8.91 -14.27 -16.65
CA VAL A 157 -10.07 -15.15 -16.84
C VAL A 157 -9.66 -16.55 -16.40
N ARG A 158 -10.52 -17.22 -15.64
CA ARG A 158 -10.23 -18.56 -15.10
C ARG A 158 -9.88 -19.53 -16.23
N GLY A 159 -8.69 -20.13 -16.13
CA GLY A 159 -8.20 -21.11 -17.11
C GLY A 159 -7.53 -20.51 -18.34
N GLU A 160 -7.52 -19.18 -18.50
CA GLU A 160 -6.99 -18.51 -19.70
C GLU A 160 -5.72 -17.67 -19.43
N GLY A 161 -5.25 -17.66 -18.18
CA GLY A 161 -4.10 -16.86 -17.75
C GLY A 161 -4.46 -15.41 -17.43
N ALA A 162 -3.42 -14.59 -17.28
CA ALA A 162 -3.52 -13.17 -16.95
C ALA A 162 -2.97 -12.30 -18.10
N GLY A 163 -3.59 -11.14 -18.29
CA GLY A 163 -3.12 -10.07 -19.17
C GLY A 163 -2.83 -8.81 -18.37
N ALA A 164 -1.95 -7.96 -18.91
CA ALA A 164 -1.71 -6.64 -18.36
C ALA A 164 -1.37 -5.65 -19.48
N GLU A 165 -1.67 -4.39 -19.23
CA GLU A 165 -1.27 -3.26 -20.06
C GLU A 165 -0.83 -2.09 -19.18
N ARG A 166 -0.02 -1.21 -19.75
CA ARG A 166 0.37 0.06 -19.18
C ARG A 166 -0.29 1.19 -19.94
N PHE A 167 -0.99 2.05 -19.21
CA PHE A 167 -1.67 3.23 -19.70
C PHE A 167 -0.85 4.48 -19.41
N ASN A 168 -0.61 5.30 -20.44
CA ASN A 168 -0.02 6.63 -20.29
C ASN A 168 -1.13 7.68 -20.23
N ARG A 169 -1.30 8.32 -19.06
CA ARG A 169 -2.38 9.29 -18.84
C ARG A 169 -2.20 10.61 -19.57
N LEU A 170 -0.98 10.93 -20.01
CA LEU A 170 -0.68 12.17 -20.73
C LEU A 170 -0.97 12.04 -22.24
N THR A 171 -0.77 10.85 -22.80
CA THR A 171 -0.93 10.61 -24.24
C THR A 171 -2.16 9.78 -24.60
N GLY A 172 -2.74 9.07 -23.62
CA GLY A 172 -3.80 8.08 -23.84
C GLY A 172 -3.31 6.73 -24.38
N GLU A 173 -1.99 6.57 -24.59
CA GLU A 173 -1.40 5.35 -25.14
C GLU A 173 -1.56 4.15 -24.20
N ARG A 174 -1.80 2.97 -24.79
CA ARG A 174 -1.83 1.68 -24.08
C ARG A 174 -0.80 0.74 -24.67
N THR A 175 0.09 0.22 -23.84
CA THR A 175 1.14 -0.72 -24.26
C THR A 175 0.98 -2.05 -23.52
N PRO A 176 1.08 -3.20 -24.21
CA PRO A 176 1.04 -4.51 -23.54
C PRO A 176 2.18 -4.64 -22.50
N LEU A 177 1.84 -5.12 -21.30
CA LEU A 177 2.79 -5.33 -20.22
C LEU A 177 2.92 -6.83 -19.93
N ARG A 178 4.14 -7.36 -20.03
CA ARG A 178 4.43 -8.76 -19.67
C ARG A 178 4.92 -8.84 -18.23
N LEU A 179 4.01 -9.12 -17.32
CA LEU A 179 4.35 -9.45 -15.94
C LEU A 179 4.74 -10.93 -15.82
N ARG A 180 5.73 -11.19 -14.98
CA ARG A 180 6.25 -12.53 -14.71
C ARG A 180 6.72 -12.61 -13.27
N PRO A 181 6.33 -13.65 -12.53
CA PRO A 181 6.88 -13.89 -11.20
C PRO A 181 8.41 -13.99 -11.23
N SER A 182 9.05 -13.71 -10.09
CA SER A 182 10.48 -13.96 -9.94
C SER A 182 10.79 -15.44 -10.17
N GLY A 183 11.84 -15.73 -10.94
CA GLY A 183 12.38 -17.07 -11.10
C GLY A 183 13.42 -17.45 -10.06
N ALA A 184 13.68 -16.58 -9.07
CA ALA A 184 14.66 -16.86 -8.03
C ALA A 184 14.22 -18.05 -7.15
N PRO A 185 15.12 -19.01 -6.85
CA PRO A 185 14.78 -20.18 -6.03
C PRO A 185 14.83 -19.90 -4.52
N THR A 186 15.15 -18.66 -4.12
CA THR A 186 15.35 -18.24 -2.73
C THR A 186 14.84 -16.80 -2.55
N ILE A 187 14.53 -16.44 -1.30
CA ILE A 187 14.20 -15.08 -0.89
C ILE A 187 15.44 -14.19 -0.68
N ALA A 188 16.65 -14.75 -0.75
CA ALA A 188 17.89 -14.00 -0.63
C ALA A 188 18.00 -12.92 -1.71
N HIS A 189 18.54 -11.75 -1.34
CA HIS A 189 18.71 -10.59 -2.23
C HIS A 189 17.41 -10.07 -2.89
N GLY A 190 16.25 -10.50 -2.39
CA GLY A 190 14.93 -10.02 -2.77
C GLY A 190 14.19 -9.36 -1.61
N PHE A 191 12.95 -8.94 -1.89
CA PHE A 191 12.04 -8.43 -0.88
C PHE A 191 11.05 -9.52 -0.47
N ALA A 192 11.04 -9.86 0.81
CA ALA A 192 10.09 -10.77 1.43
C ALA A 192 9.70 -10.21 2.80
N MET A 193 8.43 -10.35 3.18
CA MET A 193 7.93 -9.80 4.44
C MET A 193 6.69 -10.55 4.95
N VAL A 194 6.58 -10.63 6.28
CA VAL A 194 5.29 -10.76 6.98
C VAL A 194 4.72 -9.36 7.24
N ALA A 195 3.51 -9.09 6.74
CA ALA A 195 2.84 -7.80 6.91
C ALA A 195 2.51 -7.52 8.40
N ARG A 196 2.93 -6.36 8.93
CA ARG A 196 2.84 -6.01 10.37
C ARG A 196 2.48 -4.53 10.62
N PHE A 197 1.30 -4.11 10.16
CA PHE A 197 0.89 -2.70 10.15
C PHE A 197 0.13 -2.22 11.40
N PHE A 198 -0.44 -3.09 12.23
CA PHE A 198 -1.24 -2.70 13.41
C PHE A 198 -0.48 -2.98 14.72
N PRO A 199 -0.59 -2.15 15.77
CA PRO A 199 0.04 -2.40 17.07
C PRO A 199 -0.66 -3.53 17.86
N GLY A 200 0.00 -4.08 18.88
CA GLY A 200 -0.60 -5.04 19.83
C GLY A 200 -0.14 -6.50 19.66
N ALA A 201 0.23 -6.92 18.45
CA ALA A 201 0.81 -8.24 18.17
C ALA A 201 1.98 -8.18 17.16
N ARG A 202 2.61 -7.01 16.99
CA ARG A 202 3.72 -6.82 16.03
C ARG A 202 4.96 -7.60 16.41
N ASP A 203 5.15 -7.83 17.69
CA ASP A 203 6.21 -8.65 18.27
C ASP A 203 6.09 -10.11 17.83
N GLU A 204 4.90 -10.70 17.90
CA GLU A 204 4.66 -12.06 17.39
C GLU A 204 4.89 -12.15 15.88
N LEU A 205 4.37 -11.19 15.10
CA LEU A 205 4.60 -11.14 13.66
C LEU A 205 6.08 -10.97 13.30
N ALA A 206 6.83 -10.19 14.08
CA ALA A 206 8.27 -10.04 13.90
C ALA A 206 9.02 -11.32 14.28
N ALA A 207 8.61 -12.00 15.35
CA ALA A 207 9.20 -13.28 15.75
C ALA A 207 9.01 -14.36 14.66
N ILE A 208 7.79 -14.45 14.09
CA ILE A 208 7.51 -15.34 12.96
C ILE A 208 8.38 -14.98 11.75
N ASP A 209 8.52 -13.70 11.41
CA ASP A 209 9.34 -13.22 10.29
C ASP A 209 10.82 -13.62 10.47
N GLU A 210 11.37 -13.42 11.67
CA GLU A 210 12.74 -13.84 12.01
C GLU A 210 12.91 -15.36 11.93
N GLU A 211 11.95 -16.15 12.44
CA GLU A 211 11.99 -17.61 12.40
C GLU A 211 12.01 -18.15 10.96
N ILE A 212 11.11 -17.68 10.10
CA ILE A 212 11.04 -18.15 8.71
C ILE A 212 12.27 -17.72 7.91
N VAL A 213 12.78 -16.51 8.14
CA VAL A 213 13.94 -15.97 7.42
C VAL A 213 15.21 -16.70 7.84
N ALA A 214 15.41 -16.90 9.15
CA ALA A 214 16.55 -17.66 9.67
C ALA A 214 16.54 -19.12 9.18
N ALA A 215 15.38 -19.77 9.18
CA ALA A 215 15.23 -21.13 8.66
C ALA A 215 15.51 -21.22 7.16
N ALA A 216 15.06 -20.22 6.38
CA ALA A 216 15.22 -20.23 4.92
C ALA A 216 16.64 -19.85 4.45
N LEU A 217 17.33 -18.95 5.16
CA LEU A 217 18.56 -18.33 4.69
C LEU A 217 19.78 -18.50 5.62
N GLY A 218 19.60 -18.99 6.85
CA GLY A 218 20.64 -18.99 7.87
C GLY A 218 20.88 -17.60 8.48
N PRO A 219 22.11 -17.24 8.90
CA PRO A 219 22.42 -15.90 9.42
C PRO A 219 22.31 -14.84 8.30
N VAL A 220 21.24 -14.04 8.32
CA VAL A 220 20.88 -13.15 7.19
C VAL A 220 21.40 -11.72 7.36
N ARG A 221 21.69 -11.06 6.24
CA ARG A 221 21.91 -9.61 6.17
C ARG A 221 20.58 -8.89 5.88
N PRO A 222 20.26 -7.80 6.60
CA PRO A 222 18.99 -7.10 6.51
C PRO A 222 18.73 -6.50 5.13
N GLN A 223 17.45 -6.36 4.79
CA GLN A 223 17.00 -5.66 3.59
C GLN A 223 17.13 -4.14 3.83
N TYR A 224 17.81 -3.43 2.92
CA TYR A 224 17.88 -1.97 2.93
C TYR A 224 16.96 -1.41 1.83
N ILE A 225 16.10 -0.45 2.18
CA ILE A 225 15.12 0.13 1.24
C ILE A 225 15.67 1.43 0.64
N SER A 226 15.65 2.53 1.40
CA SER A 226 16.21 3.83 0.97
C SER A 226 16.14 4.86 2.11
N THR A 227 17.27 5.26 2.70
CA THR A 227 17.30 6.37 3.69
C THR A 227 16.90 7.69 3.05
N GLY A 228 17.39 8.00 1.84
CA GLY A 228 16.96 9.19 1.11
C GLY A 228 15.45 9.22 0.84
N GLY A 229 14.85 8.06 0.55
CA GLY A 229 13.40 7.91 0.45
C GLY A 229 12.69 8.20 1.78
N GLN A 230 13.20 7.68 2.89
CA GLN A 230 12.65 7.96 4.23
C GLN A 230 12.71 9.46 4.59
N LEU A 231 13.81 10.14 4.29
CA LEU A 231 13.93 11.59 4.45
C LEU A 231 12.92 12.33 3.57
N TYR A 232 12.77 11.92 2.32
CA TYR A 232 11.80 12.52 1.40
C TYR A 232 10.37 12.38 1.91
N GLU A 233 9.97 11.22 2.41
CA GLU A 233 8.61 11.01 2.93
C GLU A 233 8.33 11.86 4.17
N LEU A 234 9.33 12.12 5.02
CA LEU A 234 9.22 13.10 6.09
C LEU A 234 9.06 14.52 5.53
N MET A 235 9.88 14.92 4.55
CA MET A 235 9.85 16.28 3.97
C MET A 235 8.56 16.57 3.22
N ALA A 236 8.03 15.56 2.53
CA ALA A 236 6.76 15.64 1.82
C ALA A 236 5.55 15.62 2.77
N GLY A 237 5.77 15.44 4.08
CA GLY A 237 4.72 15.38 5.10
C GLY A 237 3.91 14.09 5.08
N HIS A 238 4.38 13.08 4.34
CA HIS A 238 3.74 11.76 4.27
C HIS A 238 4.02 10.95 5.54
N ASP A 239 5.26 11.03 6.03
CA ASP A 239 5.70 10.42 7.28
C ASP A 239 5.86 11.46 8.38
N ARG A 240 5.68 10.98 9.62
CA ARG A 240 5.69 11.82 10.82
C ARG A 240 6.89 11.54 11.73
N PHE A 241 7.39 10.31 11.67
CA PHE A 241 8.48 9.81 12.49
C PHE A 241 9.15 8.64 11.78
N VAL A 242 10.48 8.66 11.71
CA VAL A 242 11.32 7.55 11.24
C VAL A 242 12.49 7.41 12.19
N ALA A 243 12.88 6.18 12.52
CA ALA A 243 14.11 5.91 13.26
C ALA A 243 14.83 4.71 12.65
N ASP A 244 16.05 4.92 12.18
CA ASP A 244 16.96 3.82 11.85
C ASP A 244 17.90 3.57 13.02
N LEU A 245 17.63 2.49 13.74
CA LEU A 245 18.32 2.12 14.98
C LEU A 245 19.22 0.89 14.80
N ARG A 246 19.34 0.38 13.56
CA ARG A 246 20.08 -0.85 13.26
C ARG A 246 21.52 -0.82 13.78
N PRO A 247 22.30 0.27 13.64
CA PRO A 247 23.66 0.36 14.19
C PRO A 247 23.78 0.05 15.68
N LEU A 248 22.72 0.30 16.46
CA LEU A 248 22.75 0.08 17.91
C LEU A 248 22.65 -1.41 18.28
N LEU A 249 22.25 -2.28 17.33
CA LEU A 249 21.90 -3.66 17.61
C LEU A 249 23.08 -4.63 17.56
N GLU A 250 24.30 -4.17 17.28
CA GLU A 250 25.49 -5.02 17.17
C GLU A 250 25.66 -5.92 18.41
N SER A 251 25.60 -5.36 19.62
CA SER A 251 25.75 -6.12 20.87
C SER A 251 24.62 -7.13 21.12
N VAL A 252 23.41 -6.85 20.60
CA VAL A 252 22.27 -7.76 20.68
C VAL A 252 22.48 -8.93 19.74
N LEU A 253 22.93 -8.67 18.51
CA LEU A 253 23.22 -9.66 17.49
C LEU A 253 24.41 -10.55 17.90
N ALA A 254 25.49 -9.96 18.41
CA ALA A 254 26.67 -10.69 18.86
C ALA A 254 26.33 -11.73 19.96
N ARG A 255 25.45 -11.38 20.92
CA ARG A 255 24.97 -12.33 21.95
C ARG A 255 24.17 -13.50 21.37
N ARG A 256 23.66 -13.37 20.15
CA ARG A 256 22.94 -14.41 19.41
C ARG A 256 23.84 -15.15 18.42
N GLY A 257 25.15 -14.86 18.41
CA GLY A 257 26.09 -15.43 17.44
C GLY A 257 25.91 -14.87 16.02
N LEU A 258 25.29 -13.70 15.88
CA LEU A 258 25.01 -13.03 14.62
C LEU A 258 25.90 -11.77 14.47
N ALA A 259 26.21 -11.41 13.23
CA ALA A 259 26.89 -10.16 12.91
C ALA A 259 25.87 -9.07 12.55
N LEU A 260 26.24 -7.81 12.80
CA LEU A 260 25.50 -6.67 12.24
C LEU A 260 25.54 -6.76 10.71
N GLY A 261 24.39 -6.56 10.09
CA GLY A 261 24.31 -6.47 8.64
C GLY A 261 24.24 -5.02 8.17
N ILE A 262 23.69 -4.78 6.97
CA ILE A 262 23.66 -3.44 6.37
C ILE A 262 22.80 -2.46 7.19
N CYS A 263 23.38 -1.35 7.59
CA CYS A 263 22.70 -0.19 8.14
C CYS A 263 23.01 1.09 7.34
N CYS A 264 22.45 2.21 7.79
CA CYS A 264 22.71 3.52 7.23
C CYS A 264 24.16 3.96 7.48
N HIS A 265 24.79 4.52 6.46
CA HIS A 265 26.14 5.12 6.51
C HIS A 265 26.06 6.63 6.18
N PRO A 266 27.13 7.42 6.36
CA PRO A 266 27.13 8.85 6.06
C PRO A 266 26.63 9.19 4.64
N TYR A 267 27.01 8.42 3.62
CA TYR A 267 26.58 8.67 2.24
C TYR A 267 25.06 8.49 2.04
N ASP A 268 24.39 7.68 2.84
CA ASP A 268 22.94 7.50 2.79
C ASP A 268 22.18 8.74 3.30
N LEU A 269 22.85 9.55 4.14
CA LEU A 269 22.38 10.80 4.72
C LEU A 269 23.06 12.04 4.11
N ALA A 270 23.78 11.89 3.00
CA ALA A 270 24.49 12.99 2.35
C ALA A 270 23.58 14.18 1.97
N THR A 271 22.28 13.95 1.84
CA THR A 271 21.26 14.97 1.54
C THR A 271 20.42 15.38 2.75
N GLU A 272 20.78 14.98 3.96
CA GLU A 272 20.08 15.36 5.20
C GLU A 272 19.94 16.88 5.35
N LEU A 273 20.91 17.66 4.86
CA LEU A 273 20.83 19.12 4.84
C LEU A 273 19.50 19.61 4.25
N ILE A 274 18.98 18.98 3.19
CA ILE A 274 17.69 19.35 2.59
C ILE A 274 16.55 19.16 3.60
N ALA A 275 16.56 18.07 4.35
CA ALA A 275 15.56 17.79 5.39
C ALA A 275 15.58 18.84 6.49
N ARG A 276 16.76 19.23 6.96
CA ARG A 276 16.93 20.27 7.97
C ARG A 276 16.49 21.65 7.46
N GLU A 277 16.87 22.02 6.25
CA GLU A 277 16.43 23.28 5.63
C GLU A 277 14.91 23.29 5.31
N ALA A 278 14.29 22.12 5.13
CA ALA A 278 12.84 21.96 5.02
C ALA A 278 12.11 22.03 6.38
N GLY A 279 12.82 22.25 7.49
CA GLY A 279 12.24 22.41 8.82
C GLY A 279 12.01 21.10 9.59
N LEU A 280 12.47 19.96 9.08
CA LEU A 280 12.45 18.70 9.82
C LEU A 280 13.48 18.73 10.96
N VAL A 281 13.21 17.92 11.98
CA VAL A 281 14.17 17.69 13.06
C VAL A 281 14.82 16.34 12.86
N VAL A 282 16.12 16.33 12.52
CA VAL A 282 16.92 15.12 12.33
C VAL A 282 18.02 15.09 13.37
N THR A 283 18.15 13.97 14.08
CA THR A 283 19.10 13.79 15.19
C THR A 283 19.72 12.40 15.16
N ASP A 284 20.77 12.19 15.95
CA ASP A 284 21.16 10.86 16.39
C ASP A 284 20.11 10.28 17.37
N HIS A 285 20.31 9.02 17.79
CA HIS A 285 19.43 8.34 18.75
C HIS A 285 19.41 8.96 20.16
N ARG A 286 20.34 9.87 20.48
CA ARG A 286 20.46 10.61 21.76
C ARG A 286 19.85 12.02 21.67
N GLY A 287 19.38 12.43 20.49
CA GLY A 287 18.79 13.74 20.25
C GLY A 287 19.80 14.83 19.87
N ALA A 288 21.06 14.48 19.65
CA ALA A 288 22.11 15.41 19.20
C ALA A 288 22.09 15.56 17.67
N PRO A 289 22.62 16.65 17.11
CA PRO A 289 22.85 16.76 15.67
C PRO A 289 23.70 15.59 15.15
N LEU A 290 23.45 15.17 13.91
CA LEU A 290 24.29 14.19 13.24
C LEU A 290 25.68 14.79 12.99
N ASP A 291 26.73 14.06 13.37
CA ASP A 291 28.12 14.48 13.27
C ASP A 291 29.03 13.28 12.94
N ALA A 292 28.69 12.60 11.83
CA ALA A 292 29.43 11.46 11.33
C ALA A 292 30.54 11.91 10.35
N PRO A 293 31.67 11.19 10.27
CA PRO A 293 32.69 11.45 9.26
C PRO A 293 32.11 11.29 7.84
N LEU A 294 32.64 12.04 6.87
CA LEU A 294 32.29 11.88 5.46
C LEU A 294 33.04 10.69 4.85
N ASP A 295 32.60 9.48 5.19
CA ASP A 295 33.12 8.22 4.67
C ASP A 295 32.01 7.23 4.29
N VAL A 296 32.41 6.01 3.97
CA VAL A 296 31.50 4.92 3.58
C VAL A 296 31.43 3.79 4.59
N GLU A 297 32.12 3.93 5.72
CA GLU A 297 32.37 2.84 6.68
C GLU A 297 31.65 3.06 8.02
N ALA A 298 31.43 4.32 8.43
CA ALA A 298 30.80 4.60 9.71
C ALA A 298 29.33 4.17 9.73
N ASP A 299 28.95 3.37 10.73
CA ASP A 299 27.54 3.04 10.98
C ASP A 299 26.83 4.20 11.68
N LEU A 300 25.69 4.64 11.14
CA LEU A 300 24.99 5.84 11.60
C LEU A 300 23.53 5.58 11.97
N ALA A 301 23.23 5.59 13.26
CA ALA A 301 21.85 5.57 13.73
C ALA A 301 21.27 7.00 13.68
N TRP A 302 20.07 7.15 13.12
CA TRP A 302 19.42 8.45 12.97
C TRP A 302 17.92 8.38 13.27
N VAL A 303 17.38 9.53 13.63
CA VAL A 303 15.96 9.71 13.94
C VAL A 303 15.46 11.00 13.30
N GLY A 304 14.36 10.90 12.55
CA GLY A 304 13.68 12.03 11.94
C GLY A 304 12.30 12.25 12.53
N TYR A 305 11.99 13.49 12.88
CA TYR A 305 10.69 13.94 13.36
C TYR A 305 10.15 15.02 12.43
N ALA A 306 8.88 14.91 12.04
CA ALA A 306 8.29 15.88 11.10
C ALA A 306 8.16 17.29 11.68
N ASN A 307 8.16 17.45 13.01
CA ASN A 307 8.17 18.74 13.68
C ASN A 307 8.54 18.60 15.18
N GLN A 308 8.71 19.74 15.87
CA GLN A 308 9.07 19.79 17.29
C GLN A 308 8.03 19.17 18.22
N ALA A 309 6.73 19.27 17.90
CA ALA A 309 5.69 18.68 18.74
C ALA A 309 5.79 17.15 18.76
N ILE A 310 6.02 16.54 17.59
CA ILE A 310 6.22 15.09 17.47
C ILE A 310 7.52 14.66 18.16
N ARG A 311 8.60 15.44 18.02
CA ARG A 311 9.84 15.20 18.78
C ARG A 311 9.57 15.18 20.28
N ALA A 312 8.92 16.20 20.83
CA ALA A 312 8.61 16.30 22.25
C ALA A 312 7.77 15.12 22.76
N GLN A 313 6.89 14.58 21.91
CA GLN A 313 6.09 13.40 22.23
C GLN A 313 6.90 12.09 22.20
N VAL A 314 7.72 11.89 21.17
CA VAL A 314 8.30 10.57 20.84
C VAL A 314 9.72 10.38 21.38
N GLU A 315 10.57 11.41 21.33
CA GLU A 315 11.99 11.32 21.70
C GLU A 315 12.20 10.78 23.14
N PRO A 316 11.49 11.28 24.18
CA PRO A 316 11.67 10.76 25.54
C PRO A 316 11.28 9.29 25.68
N LEU A 317 10.25 8.85 24.96
CA LEU A 317 9.76 7.47 24.97
C LEU A 317 10.73 6.53 24.25
N LEU A 318 11.26 6.97 23.11
CA LEU A 318 12.30 6.26 22.36
C LEU A 318 13.55 6.08 23.23
N GLN A 319 14.09 7.15 23.80
CA GLN A 319 15.27 7.09 24.65
C GLN A 319 15.07 6.23 25.90
N ALA A 320 13.90 6.30 26.53
CA ALA A 320 13.57 5.42 27.65
C ALA A 320 13.52 3.94 27.22
N ALA A 321 13.00 3.66 26.02
CA ALA A 321 12.95 2.31 25.46
C ALA A 321 14.35 1.76 25.11
N LEU A 322 15.25 2.62 24.62
CA LEU A 322 16.65 2.27 24.34
C LEU A 322 17.43 2.00 25.63
N ARG A 323 17.32 2.88 26.64
CA ARG A 323 17.97 2.68 27.96
C ARG A 323 17.54 1.40 28.64
N ARG A 324 16.24 1.08 28.66
CA ARG A 324 15.73 -0.19 29.22
C ARG A 324 16.32 -1.43 28.56
N ARG A 325 16.85 -1.29 27.33
CA ARG A 325 17.46 -2.38 26.55
C ARG A 325 18.99 -2.32 26.53
N GLY A 326 19.61 -1.36 27.21
CA GLY A 326 21.06 -1.14 27.19
C GLY A 326 21.59 -0.72 25.82
N LEU A 327 20.77 0.00 25.03
CA LEU A 327 21.12 0.52 23.70
C LEU A 327 21.46 2.02 23.73
N MET A 328 21.52 2.61 24.92
CA MET A 328 21.88 4.00 25.21
C MET A 328 22.40 4.09 26.65
#